data_AF-A0A7C2RQR0-F1
#
_entry.id   AF-A0A7C2RQR0-F1
#
_cell.length_a   1.000
_cell.length_b   1.000
_cell.length_c   1.000
_cell.angle_alpha   90.00
_cell.angle_beta   90.00
_cell.angle_gamma   90.00
#
_symmetry.space_group_name_H-M   'P 1'
#
loop_
_entity.id
_entity.type
_entity.pdbx_description
1 polymer ?
#
loop_
_entity_poly.entity_id
_entity_poly.type
_entity_poly.pdbx_seq_one_letter_code
_entity_poly.pdbx_strand_id
1 'polypeptide(L)'
;MCCASSDENLTNPDNLPSFEEIQGTVRSEFDVTESYVQHGVPTFHVNYKDDSKQAFLKLMKSLEAMKLLPILRENNGTYVLQVLAKPPTQPNKNTVNIALFFATLGTVFVSGYLQAADVIGALLFTASIMAILGSHEMGHKLLADKHQVDATYPYFIPGLPPIGTFGALIRQKELPPNKDALFDIGFTGPITGFIIAVIVTIIGIQLSTLAPLEPEASLLPVPLMFQIIVALFPPSGVGEMILLHPVAYAGWVGMIVTM
;
A
#
# COMPACT_ATOMS: atom_id res chain seq x y z
N MET A 1 23.51 36.06 12.16
CA MET A 1 23.84 34.90 13.02
C MET A 1 23.17 33.69 12.40
N CYS A 2 23.79 33.11 11.37
CA CYS A 2 24.75 32.00 11.49
C CYS A 2 24.07 30.69 11.94
N CYS A 3 23.68 29.87 10.96
CA CYS A 3 24.09 28.47 10.87
C CYS A 3 23.95 28.06 9.40
N ALA A 4 25.09 28.13 8.71
CA ALA A 4 25.37 27.40 7.49
C ALA A 4 25.74 25.95 7.86
N SER A 5 25.83 25.12 6.81
CA SER A 5 26.44 23.78 6.75
C SER A 5 25.66 22.60 7.35
N SER A 6 24.79 22.02 6.53
CA SER A 6 24.58 20.57 6.54
C SER A 6 24.25 19.96 5.17
N ASP A 7 24.21 20.76 4.09
CA ASP A 7 23.84 20.30 2.74
C ASP A 7 25.04 20.10 1.79
N GLU A 8 26.28 20.26 2.24
CA GLU A 8 27.48 20.11 1.40
C GLU A 8 28.05 18.67 1.32
N ASN A 9 27.43 17.68 1.99
CA ASN A 9 27.98 16.31 2.05
C ASN A 9 27.28 15.29 1.14
N LEU A 10 26.34 15.71 0.29
CA LEU A 10 25.60 14.82 -0.62
C LEU A 10 26.12 14.83 -2.07
N THR A 11 27.15 15.62 -2.37
CA THR A 11 27.71 15.77 -3.72
C THR A 11 29.23 15.73 -3.74
N ASN A 12 29.85 14.80 -3.00
CA ASN A 12 31.27 14.48 -3.23
C ASN A 12 31.37 13.31 -4.23
N PRO A 13 31.73 13.54 -5.50
CA PRO A 13 31.87 12.49 -6.51
C PRO A 13 33.00 11.48 -6.21
N ASP A 14 33.85 11.76 -5.22
CA ASP A 14 34.99 10.90 -4.83
C ASP A 14 34.62 9.70 -3.95
N ASN A 15 33.34 9.52 -3.58
CA ASN A 15 32.88 8.43 -2.70
C ASN A 15 31.91 7.45 -3.39
N LEU A 16 31.74 7.55 -4.71
CA LEU A 16 31.06 6.53 -5.49
C LEU A 16 32.04 5.41 -5.82
N PRO A 17 31.67 4.14 -5.62
CA PRO A 17 32.56 3.02 -5.94
C PRO A 17 32.97 3.06 -7.41
N SER A 18 34.22 2.71 -7.67
CA SER A 18 34.78 2.78 -9.01
C SER A 18 34.11 1.76 -9.94
N PHE A 19 34.14 2.00 -11.26
CA PHE A 19 33.60 1.05 -12.23
C PHE A 19 34.21 -0.36 -12.08
N GLU A 20 35.51 -0.45 -11.72
CA GLU A 20 36.21 -1.71 -11.50
C GLU A 20 35.68 -2.46 -10.28
N GLU A 21 35.39 -1.77 -9.18
CA GLU A 21 34.80 -2.36 -7.97
C GLU A 21 33.38 -2.89 -8.24
N ILE A 22 32.57 -2.10 -8.96
CA ILE A 22 31.22 -2.51 -9.39
C ILE A 22 31.33 -3.73 -10.31
N GLN A 23 32.23 -3.69 -11.29
CA GLN A 23 32.45 -4.79 -12.23
C GLN A 23 32.89 -6.08 -11.52
N GLY A 24 33.79 -5.98 -10.53
CA GLY A 24 34.22 -7.11 -9.72
C GLY A 24 33.07 -7.74 -8.95
N THR A 25 32.22 -6.91 -8.33
CA THR A 25 31.03 -7.35 -7.58
C THR A 25 29.98 -8.00 -8.48
N VAL A 26 29.80 -7.48 -9.70
CA VAL A 26 28.88 -8.08 -10.67
C VAL A 26 29.42 -9.43 -11.17
N ARG A 27 30.72 -9.51 -11.48
CA ARG A 27 31.37 -10.74 -11.97
C ARG A 27 31.44 -11.86 -10.93
N SER A 28 31.34 -11.55 -9.63
CA SER A 28 31.30 -12.59 -8.60
C SER A 28 29.98 -13.35 -8.57
N GLU A 29 28.89 -12.75 -9.06
CA GLU A 29 27.55 -13.35 -9.05
C GLU A 29 27.03 -13.70 -10.45
N PHE A 30 27.47 -12.98 -11.49
CA PHE A 30 27.01 -13.18 -12.88
C PHE A 30 28.16 -13.42 -13.85
N ASP A 31 27.87 -14.24 -14.86
CA ASP A 31 28.75 -14.46 -16.00
C ASP A 31 28.58 -13.30 -17.01
N VAL A 32 29.52 -12.35 -16.97
CA VAL A 32 29.47 -11.09 -17.73
C VAL A 32 30.14 -11.26 -19.09
N THR A 33 29.40 -11.11 -20.18
CA THR A 33 29.93 -11.17 -21.55
C THR A 33 30.53 -9.84 -21.99
N GLU A 34 29.85 -8.73 -21.69
CA GLU A 34 30.28 -7.38 -22.02
C GLU A 34 30.04 -6.43 -20.85
N SER A 35 30.91 -5.44 -20.68
CA SER A 35 30.79 -4.42 -19.65
C SER A 35 31.20 -3.07 -20.20
N TYR A 36 30.34 -2.07 -20.06
CA TYR A 36 30.56 -0.71 -20.55
C TYR A 36 29.82 0.31 -19.69
N VAL A 37 30.15 1.59 -19.84
CA VAL A 37 29.44 2.70 -19.18
C VAL A 37 28.60 3.41 -20.23
N GLN A 38 27.27 3.36 -20.08
CA GLN A 38 26.35 4.02 -21.01
C GLN A 38 25.70 5.22 -20.32
N HIS A 39 25.93 6.42 -20.83
CA HIS A 39 25.44 7.69 -20.24
C HIS A 39 25.76 7.83 -18.74
N GLY A 40 26.95 7.37 -18.30
CA GLY A 40 27.36 7.40 -16.90
C GLY A 40 26.81 6.26 -16.03
N VAL A 41 26.07 5.31 -16.61
CA VAL A 41 25.53 4.13 -15.90
C VAL A 41 26.34 2.88 -16.26
N PRO A 42 26.99 2.22 -15.27
CA PRO A 42 27.60 0.91 -15.47
C PRO A 42 26.57 -0.10 -15.97
N THR A 43 26.84 -0.67 -17.14
CA THR A 43 25.95 -1.59 -17.85
C THR A 43 26.71 -2.86 -18.23
N PHE A 44 26.10 -4.00 -17.94
CA PHE A 44 26.70 -5.32 -18.10
C PHE A 44 25.75 -6.21 -18.88
N HIS A 45 26.26 -6.89 -19.91
CA HIS A 45 25.55 -7.99 -20.54
C HIS A 45 25.90 -9.26 -19.79
N VAL A 46 24.88 -9.97 -19.32
CA VAL A 46 25.03 -11.17 -18.49
C VAL A 46 24.34 -12.35 -19.12
N ASN A 47 24.88 -13.54 -18.91
CA ASN A 47 24.23 -14.78 -19.31
C ASN A 47 23.26 -15.23 -18.20
N TYR A 48 22.00 -15.48 -18.56
CA TYR A 48 20.96 -15.88 -17.61
C TYR A 48 20.92 -17.40 -17.47
N LYS A 49 21.04 -17.87 -16.22
CA LYS A 49 21.05 -19.27 -15.80
C LYS A 49 19.91 -19.51 -14.79
N ASP A 50 19.60 -20.77 -14.50
CA ASP A 50 18.49 -21.14 -13.59
C ASP A 50 18.64 -20.55 -12.16
N ASP A 51 19.88 -20.36 -11.69
CA ASP A 51 20.22 -19.77 -10.40
C ASP A 51 20.30 -18.23 -10.41
N SER A 52 20.13 -17.59 -11.58
CA SER A 52 20.28 -16.13 -11.75
C SER A 52 19.37 -15.31 -10.86
N LYS A 53 18.22 -15.85 -10.46
CA LYS A 53 17.33 -15.18 -9.48
C LYS A 53 17.99 -15.07 -8.11
N GLN A 54 18.65 -16.12 -7.63
CA GLN A 54 19.36 -16.10 -6.34
C GLN A 54 20.64 -15.26 -6.43
N ALA A 55 21.37 -15.36 -7.54
CA ALA A 55 22.53 -14.53 -7.82
C ALA A 55 22.17 -13.03 -7.82
N PHE A 56 21.03 -12.66 -8.42
CA PHE A 56 20.52 -11.28 -8.41
C PHE A 56 20.26 -10.77 -6.99
N LEU A 57 19.61 -11.59 -6.14
CA LEU A 57 19.34 -11.21 -4.75
C LEU A 57 20.63 -11.02 -3.93
N LYS A 58 21.64 -11.87 -4.13
CA LYS A 58 22.96 -11.71 -3.50
C LYS A 58 23.66 -10.45 -3.99
N LEU A 59 23.68 -10.24 -5.30
CA LEU A 59 24.26 -9.05 -5.91
C LEU A 59 23.62 -7.77 -5.37
N MET A 60 22.30 -7.73 -5.30
CA MET A 60 21.55 -6.58 -4.78
C MET A 60 21.94 -6.26 -3.35
N LYS A 61 22.07 -7.27 -2.48
CA LYS A 61 22.53 -7.09 -1.10
C LYS A 61 23.96 -6.51 -1.02
N SER A 62 24.86 -6.97 -1.88
CA SER A 62 26.24 -6.46 -1.94
C SER A 62 26.31 -5.03 -2.46
N LEU A 63 25.54 -4.71 -3.52
CA LEU A 63 25.49 -3.37 -4.10
C LEU A 63 24.78 -2.36 -3.19
N GLU A 64 23.81 -2.80 -2.40
CA GLU A 64 23.10 -1.95 -1.46
C GLU A 64 24.02 -1.38 -0.37
N ALA A 65 25.02 -2.15 0.08
CA ALA A 65 26.06 -1.68 1.00
C ALA A 65 26.88 -0.50 0.43
N MET A 66 26.95 -0.40 -0.91
CA MET A 66 27.59 0.68 -1.64
C MET A 66 26.60 1.77 -2.08
N LYS A 67 25.34 1.74 -1.60
CA LYS A 67 24.25 2.63 -2.02
C LYS A 67 23.95 2.57 -3.52
N LEU A 68 24.14 1.39 -4.12
CA LEU A 68 23.82 1.11 -5.51
C LEU A 68 22.65 0.13 -5.61
N LEU A 69 21.92 0.19 -6.73
CA LEU A 69 20.81 -0.68 -7.06
C LEU A 69 21.05 -1.34 -8.42
N PRO A 70 21.11 -2.68 -8.50
CA PRO A 70 21.10 -3.37 -9.77
C PRO A 70 19.69 -3.42 -10.35
N ILE A 71 19.58 -3.28 -11.66
CA ILE A 71 18.36 -3.51 -12.44
C ILE A 71 18.70 -4.51 -13.54
N LEU A 72 18.08 -5.68 -13.49
CA LEU A 72 18.19 -6.69 -14.55
C LEU A 72 16.98 -6.57 -15.48
N ARG A 73 17.23 -6.45 -16.79
CA ARG A 73 16.21 -6.41 -17.85
C ARG A 73 16.57 -7.34 -18.98
N GLU A 74 15.56 -7.96 -19.57
CA GLU A 74 15.69 -8.70 -20.81
C GLU A 74 15.46 -7.75 -22.00
N ASN A 75 16.36 -7.77 -22.98
CA ASN A 75 16.28 -6.98 -24.20
C ASN A 75 16.62 -7.89 -25.40
N ASN A 76 15.62 -8.24 -26.22
CA ASN A 76 15.78 -9.06 -27.43
C ASN A 76 16.56 -10.38 -27.21
N GLY A 77 16.30 -11.07 -26.10
CA GLY A 77 16.95 -12.34 -25.75
C GLY A 77 18.34 -12.21 -25.11
N THR A 78 18.83 -10.98 -24.90
CA THR A 78 20.02 -10.70 -24.08
C THR A 78 19.62 -10.09 -22.74
N TYR A 79 20.32 -10.44 -21.67
CA TYR A 79 20.04 -9.92 -20.34
C TYR A 79 21.02 -8.81 -20.01
N VAL A 80 20.49 -7.63 -19.72
CA VAL A 80 21.24 -6.42 -19.43
C VAL A 80 21.04 -6.05 -17.97
N LEU A 81 22.16 -5.94 -17.25
CA LEU A 81 22.22 -5.52 -15.86
C LEU A 81 22.79 -4.09 -15.78
N GLN A 82 22.00 -3.17 -15.26
CA GLN A 82 22.39 -1.77 -15.05
C GLN A 82 22.54 -1.50 -13.56
N VAL A 83 23.56 -0.74 -13.17
CA VAL A 83 23.80 -0.39 -11.76
C VAL A 83 23.60 1.11 -11.57
N LEU A 84 22.61 1.48 -10.76
CA LEU A 84 22.18 2.86 -10.53
C LEU A 84 22.45 3.29 -9.08
N ALA A 85 22.57 4.60 -8.84
CA ALA A 85 22.62 5.12 -7.47
C ALA A 85 21.25 4.97 -6.78
N LYS A 86 21.25 4.52 -5.51
CA LYS A 86 20.04 4.45 -4.68
C LYS A 86 19.55 5.88 -4.40
N PRO A 87 18.29 6.23 -4.74
CA PRO A 87 17.76 7.57 -4.44
C PRO A 87 17.72 7.80 -2.92
N PRO A 88 17.97 9.03 -2.44
CA PRO A 88 17.96 9.33 -1.01
C PRO A 88 16.55 9.15 -0.43
N THR A 89 16.44 8.39 0.66
CA THR A 89 15.17 8.17 1.36
C THR A 89 14.97 9.25 2.43
N GLN A 90 13.83 9.96 2.39
CA GLN A 90 13.51 10.95 3.41
C GLN A 90 13.10 10.27 4.74
N PRO A 91 13.57 10.77 5.90
CA PRO A 91 13.20 10.21 7.20
C PRO A 91 11.70 10.33 7.46
N ASN A 92 11.15 9.37 8.21
CA ASN A 92 9.73 9.37 8.55
C ASN A 92 9.45 10.38 9.68
N LYS A 93 8.46 11.26 9.48
CA LYS A 93 7.99 12.18 10.53
C LYS A 93 6.76 11.57 11.21
N ASN A 94 6.99 10.65 12.15
CA ASN A 94 5.93 9.90 12.83
C ASN A 94 4.83 10.80 13.46
N THR A 95 5.18 12.02 13.87
CA THR A 95 4.22 13.01 14.39
C THR A 95 3.12 13.34 13.38
N VAL A 96 3.44 13.42 12.09
CA VAL A 96 2.45 13.72 11.05
C VAL A 96 1.47 12.56 10.91
N ASN A 97 1.95 11.32 10.88
CA ASN A 97 1.10 10.13 10.80
C ASN A 97 0.13 10.06 11.98
N ILE A 98 0.62 10.33 13.20
CA ILE A 98 -0.21 10.32 14.42
C ILE A 98 -1.26 11.44 14.37
N ALA A 99 -0.85 12.66 14.01
CA ALA A 99 -1.78 13.79 13.90
C ALA A 99 -2.87 13.52 12.86
N LEU A 100 -2.48 13.00 11.70
CA LEU A 100 -3.40 12.61 10.64
C LEU A 100 -4.35 11.49 11.06
N PHE A 101 -3.86 10.46 11.74
CA PHE A 101 -4.69 9.37 12.27
C PHE A 101 -5.80 9.89 13.20
N PHE A 102 -5.45 10.75 14.16
CA PHE A 102 -6.44 11.34 15.07
C PHE A 102 -7.38 12.31 14.35
N ALA A 103 -6.89 13.08 13.37
CA ALA A 103 -7.75 13.92 12.54
C ALA A 103 -8.77 13.07 11.76
N THR A 104 -8.34 11.97 11.15
CA THR A 104 -9.23 11.05 10.42
C THR A 104 -10.23 10.38 11.36
N LEU A 105 -9.81 9.94 12.55
CA LEU A 105 -10.74 9.42 13.56
C LEU A 105 -11.84 10.43 13.88
N GLY A 106 -11.48 11.70 14.06
CA GLY A 106 -12.45 12.77 14.33
C GLY A 106 -13.43 12.98 13.17
N THR A 107 -12.93 13.09 11.93
CA THR A 107 -13.79 13.35 10.76
C THR A 107 -14.70 12.17 10.42
N VAL A 108 -14.20 10.93 10.53
CA VAL A 108 -15.00 9.71 10.36
C VAL A 108 -16.05 9.60 11.47
N PHE A 109 -15.70 9.90 12.73
CA PHE A 109 -16.65 9.91 13.83
C PHE A 109 -17.78 10.92 13.63
N VAL A 110 -17.47 12.16 13.22
CA VAL A 110 -18.50 13.15 12.88
C VAL A 110 -19.41 12.63 11.76
N SER A 111 -18.83 12.02 10.73
CA SER A 111 -19.60 11.47 9.60
C SER A 111 -20.49 10.30 10.03
N GLY A 112 -20.02 9.44 10.93
CA GLY A 112 -20.81 8.37 11.55
C GLY A 112 -21.93 8.92 12.43
N TYR A 113 -21.68 9.97 13.21
CA TYR A 113 -22.69 10.61 14.05
C TYR A 113 -23.78 11.29 13.24
N LEU A 114 -23.44 11.95 12.14
CA LEU A 114 -24.41 12.57 11.24
C LEU A 114 -25.33 11.53 10.56
N GLN A 115 -24.84 10.30 10.37
CA GLN A 115 -25.62 9.21 9.76
C GLN A 115 -26.45 8.43 10.78
N ALA A 116 -25.85 8.07 11.91
CA ALA A 116 -26.49 7.25 12.93
C ALA A 116 -27.39 8.05 13.88
N ALA A 117 -27.13 9.35 14.03
CA ALA A 117 -27.71 10.24 15.04
C ALA A 117 -27.46 9.78 16.49
N ASP A 118 -26.53 8.85 16.71
CA ASP A 118 -26.16 8.34 18.03
C ASP A 118 -24.65 8.06 18.14
N VAL A 119 -24.15 8.04 19.38
CA VAL A 119 -22.71 7.88 19.65
C VAL A 119 -22.23 6.45 19.39
N ILE A 120 -23.06 5.44 19.66
CA ILE A 120 -22.68 4.03 19.50
C ILE A 120 -22.57 3.71 18.01
N GLY A 121 -23.54 4.11 17.20
CA GLY A 121 -23.50 3.98 15.75
C GLY A 121 -22.30 4.70 15.14
N ALA A 122 -21.97 5.91 15.62
CA ALA A 122 -20.78 6.66 15.20
C ALA A 122 -19.47 5.92 15.52
N LEU A 123 -19.35 5.35 16.74
CA LEU A 123 -18.19 4.56 17.13
C LEU A 123 -18.05 3.29 16.28
N LEU A 124 -19.15 2.57 16.05
CA LEU A 124 -19.15 1.36 15.25
C LEU A 124 -18.82 1.64 13.78
N PHE A 125 -19.36 2.73 13.21
CA PHE A 125 -19.01 3.20 11.87
C PHE A 125 -17.51 3.52 11.77
N THR A 126 -16.99 4.30 12.73
CA THR A 126 -15.58 4.68 12.78
C THR A 126 -14.68 3.47 12.89
N ALA A 127 -14.98 2.55 13.81
CA ALA A 127 -14.23 1.32 13.97
C ALA A 127 -14.23 0.48 12.68
N SER A 128 -15.37 0.42 11.99
CA SER A 128 -15.52 -0.34 10.73
C SER A 128 -14.67 0.25 9.60
N ILE A 129 -14.76 1.57 9.36
CA ILE A 129 -13.96 2.26 8.34
C ILE A 129 -12.45 2.13 8.63
N MET A 130 -12.06 2.36 9.89
CA MET A 130 -10.66 2.26 10.29
C MET A 130 -10.13 0.82 10.20
N ALA A 131 -10.96 -0.18 10.49
CA ALA A 131 -10.59 -1.58 10.32
C ALA A 131 -10.34 -1.91 8.85
N ILE A 132 -11.23 -1.50 7.94
CA ILE A 132 -11.11 -1.79 6.50
C ILE A 132 -9.88 -1.10 5.89
N LEU A 133 -9.75 0.22 6.08
CA LEU A 133 -8.62 0.98 5.52
C LEU A 133 -7.30 0.61 6.19
N GLY A 134 -7.33 0.45 7.52
CA GLY A 134 -6.17 0.07 8.30
C GLY A 134 -5.66 -1.31 7.91
N SER A 135 -6.54 -2.30 7.73
CA SER A 135 -6.15 -3.65 7.32
C SER A 135 -5.64 -3.69 5.88
N HIS A 136 -6.21 -2.89 4.97
CA HIS A 136 -5.74 -2.76 3.60
C HIS A 136 -4.28 -2.26 3.56
N GLU A 137 -4.02 -1.11 4.17
CA GLU A 137 -2.67 -0.53 4.16
C GLU A 137 -1.67 -1.33 5.01
N MET A 138 -2.12 -1.94 6.12
CA MET A 138 -1.28 -2.85 6.89
C MET A 138 -0.95 -4.13 6.12
N GLY A 139 -1.85 -4.62 5.26
CA GLY A 139 -1.57 -5.75 4.36
C GLY A 139 -0.38 -5.45 3.45
N HIS A 140 -0.34 -4.25 2.85
CA HIS A 140 0.82 -3.80 2.09
C HIS A 140 2.08 -3.68 2.97
N LYS A 141 1.98 -3.04 4.14
CA LYS A 141 3.12 -2.81 5.03
C LYS A 141 3.75 -4.11 5.54
N LEU A 142 2.93 -5.05 6.01
CA LEU A 142 3.42 -6.33 6.54
C LEU A 142 4.17 -7.14 5.48
N LEU A 143 3.71 -7.09 4.23
CA LEU A 143 4.37 -7.83 3.16
C LEU A 143 5.59 -7.11 2.58
N ALA A 144 5.60 -5.77 2.61
CA ALA A 144 6.80 -5.00 2.36
C ALA A 144 7.89 -5.37 3.38
N ASP A 145 7.56 -5.44 4.66
CA ASP A 145 8.50 -5.84 5.72
C ASP A 145 9.01 -7.28 5.53
N LYS A 146 8.12 -8.22 5.14
CA LYS A 146 8.50 -9.60 4.83
C LYS A 146 9.50 -9.68 3.67
N HIS A 147 9.33 -8.82 2.66
CA HIS A 147 10.22 -8.71 1.50
C HIS A 147 11.40 -7.76 1.72
N GLN A 148 11.61 -7.29 2.96
CA GLN A 148 12.69 -6.37 3.33
C GLN A 148 12.67 -5.05 2.54
N VAL A 149 11.48 -4.56 2.22
CA VAL A 149 11.25 -3.29 1.53
C VAL A 149 10.82 -2.24 2.55
N ASP A 150 11.59 -1.18 2.74
CA ASP A 150 11.20 -0.10 3.66
C ASP A 150 9.95 0.64 3.14
N ALA A 151 8.87 0.53 3.93
CA ALA A 151 7.62 1.25 3.76
C ALA A 151 7.22 1.96 5.04
N THR A 152 6.55 3.10 4.90
CA THR A 152 6.00 3.85 6.05
C THR A 152 4.76 3.17 6.64
N TYR A 153 4.40 3.54 7.87
CA TYR A 153 3.07 3.25 8.42
C TYR A 153 1.99 4.04 7.65
N PRO A 154 0.73 3.57 7.68
CA PRO A 154 -0.36 4.20 6.95
C PRO A 154 -0.53 5.67 7.31
N TYR A 155 -0.62 6.52 6.29
CA TYR A 155 -1.06 7.90 6.39
C TYR A 155 -2.55 7.95 6.12
N PHE A 156 -3.35 8.12 7.18
CA PHE A 156 -4.79 8.32 7.04
C PHE A 156 -5.08 9.75 6.61
N ILE A 157 -6.03 9.94 5.70
CA ILE A 157 -6.31 11.26 5.12
C ILE A 157 -7.70 11.69 5.60
N PRO A 158 -7.82 12.67 6.51
CA PRO A 158 -9.12 13.15 6.97
C PRO A 158 -9.91 13.72 5.80
N GLY A 159 -11.21 13.45 5.78
CA GLY A 159 -12.11 13.85 4.72
C GLY A 159 -13.36 14.53 5.25
N LEU A 160 -14.27 14.83 4.33
CA LEU A 160 -15.57 15.40 4.64
C LEU A 160 -16.65 14.30 4.66
N PRO A 161 -17.81 14.55 5.29
CA PRO A 161 -18.98 13.68 5.14
C PRO A 161 -19.32 13.44 3.66
N PRO A 162 -19.89 12.27 3.30
CA PRO A 162 -20.54 11.30 4.20
C PRO A 162 -19.63 10.24 4.82
N ILE A 163 -18.37 10.09 4.37
CA ILE A 163 -17.47 9.03 4.85
C ILE A 163 -16.53 9.55 5.94
N GLY A 164 -16.07 10.80 5.82
CA GLY A 164 -15.16 11.43 6.77
C GLY A 164 -13.68 11.06 6.57
N THR A 165 -13.34 10.38 5.48
CA THR A 165 -11.95 10.07 5.10
C THR A 165 -11.81 10.04 3.57
N PHE A 166 -10.65 10.44 3.07
CA PHE A 166 -10.26 10.25 1.67
C PHE A 166 -9.47 8.95 1.44
N GLY A 167 -9.33 8.13 2.49
CA GLY A 167 -8.61 6.87 2.46
C GLY A 167 -7.35 6.91 3.32
N ALA A 168 -6.48 5.95 3.07
CA ALA A 168 -5.15 5.88 3.65
C ALA A 168 -4.16 5.45 2.57
N LEU A 169 -2.88 5.72 2.79
CA LEU A 169 -1.82 5.26 1.90
C LEU A 169 -0.54 4.99 2.65
N ILE A 170 0.25 4.03 2.18
CA ILE A 170 1.65 3.89 2.54
C ILE A 170 2.56 4.55 1.50
N ARG A 171 3.63 5.17 1.97
CA ARG A 171 4.77 5.56 1.14
C ARG A 171 5.80 4.45 1.15
N GLN A 172 6.03 3.83 -0.01
CA GLN A 172 7.13 2.91 -0.25
C GLN A 172 8.41 3.72 -0.53
N LYS A 173 9.49 3.43 0.20
CA LYS A 173 10.77 4.18 0.09
C LYS A 173 11.81 3.44 -0.75
N GLU A 174 11.64 2.14 -0.91
CA GLU A 174 12.59 1.27 -1.61
C GLU A 174 11.88 0.46 -2.69
N LEU A 175 12.59 0.19 -3.78
CA LEU A 175 12.04 -0.62 -4.86
C LEU A 175 11.97 -2.09 -4.44
N PRO A 176 10.90 -2.82 -4.81
CA PRO A 176 10.85 -4.25 -4.54
C PRO A 176 12.00 -4.98 -5.25
N PRO A 177 12.55 -6.02 -4.63
CA PRO A 177 13.72 -6.74 -5.15
C PRO A 177 13.46 -7.45 -6.48
N ASN A 178 12.22 -7.82 -6.77
CA ASN A 178 11.82 -8.49 -8.01
C ASN A 178 10.31 -8.34 -8.26
N LYS A 179 9.84 -8.85 -9.41
CA LYS A 179 8.43 -8.79 -9.81
C LYS A 179 7.50 -9.57 -8.87
N ASP A 180 7.98 -10.65 -8.26
CA ASP A 180 7.17 -11.45 -7.34
C ASP A 180 6.90 -10.67 -6.05
N ALA A 181 7.92 -10.02 -5.50
CA ALA A 181 7.77 -9.15 -4.34
C ALA A 181 6.85 -7.96 -4.65
N LEU A 182 6.96 -7.36 -5.84
CA LEU A 182 6.07 -6.30 -6.28
C LEU A 182 4.60 -6.79 -6.36
N PHE A 183 4.38 -7.97 -6.94
CA PHE A 183 3.06 -8.57 -7.07
C PHE A 183 2.45 -8.90 -5.71
N ASP A 184 3.21 -9.57 -4.85
CA ASP A 184 2.84 -9.91 -3.49
C ASP A 184 2.40 -8.66 -2.71
N ILE A 185 3.27 -7.64 -2.65
CA ILE A 185 2.99 -6.39 -1.93
C ILE A 185 1.74 -5.74 -2.52
N GLY A 186 1.63 -5.60 -3.84
CA GLY A 186 0.51 -4.91 -4.50
C GLY A 186 -0.84 -5.61 -4.33
N PHE A 187 -0.88 -6.94 -4.30
CA PHE A 187 -2.14 -7.68 -4.23
C PHE A 187 -2.67 -7.87 -2.79
N THR A 188 -1.78 -7.88 -1.80
CA THR A 188 -2.14 -8.28 -0.42
C THR A 188 -2.98 -7.25 0.32
N GLY A 189 -2.77 -5.96 0.07
CA GLY A 189 -3.61 -4.89 0.64
C GLY A 189 -5.07 -5.03 0.21
N PRO A 190 -5.38 -5.05 -1.10
CA PRO A 190 -6.72 -5.28 -1.62
C PRO A 190 -7.40 -6.53 -1.06
N ILE A 191 -6.73 -7.68 -1.04
CA ILE A 191 -7.32 -8.91 -0.46
C ILE A 191 -7.67 -8.71 1.02
N THR A 192 -6.73 -8.17 1.79
CA THR A 192 -6.90 -8.05 3.24
C THR A 192 -8.00 -7.05 3.56
N GLY A 193 -8.03 -5.90 2.88
CA GLY A 193 -9.11 -4.92 2.97
C GLY A 193 -10.46 -5.53 2.59
N PHE A 194 -10.51 -6.30 1.50
CA PHE A 194 -11.72 -6.94 1.02
C PHE A 194 -12.29 -7.98 1.99
N ILE A 195 -11.45 -8.85 2.55
CA ILE A 195 -11.89 -9.84 3.55
C ILE A 195 -12.52 -9.14 4.74
N ILE A 196 -11.88 -8.08 5.24
CA ILE A 196 -12.43 -7.30 6.36
C ILE A 196 -13.72 -6.59 5.95
N ALA A 197 -13.80 -6.00 4.75
CA ALA A 197 -15.02 -5.37 4.25
C ALA A 197 -16.18 -6.38 4.15
N VAL A 198 -15.94 -7.62 3.70
CA VAL A 198 -16.96 -8.68 3.66
C VAL A 198 -17.46 -9.01 5.07
N ILE A 199 -16.55 -9.19 6.04
CA ILE A 199 -16.93 -9.48 7.44
C ILE A 199 -17.75 -8.34 8.03
N VAL A 200 -17.29 -7.10 7.84
CA VAL A 200 -17.99 -5.88 8.30
C VAL A 200 -19.37 -5.78 7.65
N THR A 201 -19.49 -6.03 6.35
CA THR A 201 -20.78 -6.01 5.66
C THR A 201 -21.72 -7.07 6.21
N ILE A 202 -21.27 -8.31 6.42
CA ILE A 202 -22.12 -9.37 7.02
C ILE A 202 -22.65 -8.92 8.38
N ILE A 203 -21.77 -8.43 9.26
CA ILE A 203 -22.17 -7.92 10.59
C ILE A 203 -23.15 -6.75 10.43
N GLY A 204 -22.85 -5.80 9.55
CA GLY A 204 -23.67 -4.62 9.32
C GLY A 204 -25.07 -4.96 8.81
N ILE A 205 -25.19 -5.90 7.87
CA ILE A 205 -26.48 -6.35 7.36
C ILE A 205 -27.28 -7.04 8.46
N GLN A 206 -26.65 -7.86 9.31
CA GLN A 206 -27.33 -8.50 10.43
C GLN A 206 -27.82 -7.49 11.50
N LEU A 207 -27.18 -6.32 11.60
CA LEU A 207 -27.63 -5.20 12.42
C LEU A 207 -28.65 -4.28 11.72
N SER A 208 -28.88 -4.48 10.43
CA SER A 208 -29.83 -3.70 9.63
C SER A 208 -31.24 -4.30 9.75
N THR A 209 -32.26 -3.50 9.43
CA THR A 209 -33.66 -3.92 9.53
C THR A 209 -34.41 -3.68 8.23
N LEU A 210 -35.38 -4.55 7.93
CA LEU A 210 -36.34 -4.30 6.85
C LEU A 210 -37.38 -3.27 7.27
N ALA A 211 -37.72 -2.38 6.33
CA ALA A 211 -38.74 -1.34 6.48
C ALA A 211 -39.68 -1.31 5.26
N PRO A 212 -40.90 -0.79 5.40
CA PRO A 212 -41.79 -0.50 4.26
C PRO A 212 -41.16 0.48 3.29
N LEU A 213 -41.48 0.36 1.99
CA LEU A 213 -40.95 1.26 0.97
C LEU A 213 -41.50 2.68 1.15
N GLU A 214 -40.60 3.63 1.44
CA GLU A 214 -40.94 5.05 1.50
C GLU A 214 -40.74 5.73 0.13
N PRO A 215 -41.68 6.56 -0.35
CA PRO A 215 -41.59 7.21 -1.67
C PRO A 215 -40.36 8.11 -1.86
N GLU A 216 -39.79 8.62 -0.77
CA GLU A 216 -38.65 9.54 -0.75
C GLU A 216 -37.33 8.84 -0.40
N ALA A 217 -37.31 7.50 -0.34
CA ALA A 217 -36.13 6.74 0.01
C ALA A 217 -35.03 6.87 -1.05
N SER A 218 -33.83 7.26 -0.61
CA SER A 218 -32.64 7.23 -1.46
C SER A 218 -32.14 5.79 -1.59
N LEU A 219 -32.10 5.27 -2.83
CA LEU A 219 -31.56 3.95 -3.11
C LEU A 219 -30.05 4.04 -3.32
N LEU A 220 -29.30 3.26 -2.54
CA LEU A 220 -27.86 3.17 -2.66
C LEU A 220 -27.50 2.14 -3.75
N PRO A 221 -26.70 2.50 -4.77
CA PRO A 221 -26.21 1.52 -5.74
C PRO A 221 -25.24 0.56 -5.06
N VAL A 222 -25.54 -0.74 -5.07
CA VAL A 222 -24.75 -1.75 -4.34
C VAL A 222 -23.94 -2.65 -5.28
N PRO A 223 -22.64 -2.89 -5.00
CA PRO A 223 -21.83 -3.85 -5.74
C PRO A 223 -22.41 -5.27 -5.70
N LEU A 224 -22.08 -6.10 -6.69
CA LEU A 224 -22.57 -7.49 -6.78
C LEU A 224 -22.25 -8.29 -5.51
N MET A 225 -21.06 -8.12 -4.93
CA MET A 225 -20.68 -8.81 -3.70
C MET A 225 -21.59 -8.45 -2.53
N PHE A 226 -21.99 -7.18 -2.41
CA PHE A 226 -22.91 -6.73 -1.38
C PHE A 226 -24.28 -7.40 -1.55
N GLN A 227 -24.78 -7.50 -2.79
CA GLN A 227 -26.04 -8.19 -3.10
C GLN A 227 -25.99 -9.68 -2.75
N ILE A 228 -24.87 -10.35 -3.07
CA ILE A 228 -24.65 -11.76 -2.70
C ILE A 228 -24.69 -11.93 -1.18
N ILE A 229 -24.03 -11.04 -0.43
CA ILE A 229 -24.04 -11.09 1.03
C ILE A 229 -25.45 -10.91 1.59
N VAL A 230 -26.21 -9.94 1.10
CA VAL A 230 -27.61 -9.74 1.50
C VAL A 230 -28.47 -10.97 1.20
N ALA A 231 -28.26 -11.62 0.04
CA ALA A 231 -29.00 -12.82 -0.33
C ALA A 231 -28.67 -14.03 0.56
N LEU A 232 -27.41 -14.16 1.00
CA LEU A 232 -26.97 -15.25 1.88
C LEU A 232 -27.27 -14.98 3.36
N PHE A 233 -27.22 -13.72 3.78
CA PHE A 233 -27.37 -13.27 5.16
C PHE A 233 -28.40 -12.12 5.24
N PRO A 234 -29.69 -12.39 4.98
CA PRO A 234 -30.70 -11.33 4.94
C PRO A 234 -30.88 -10.66 6.31
N PRO A 235 -31.18 -9.35 6.34
CA PRO A 235 -31.51 -8.64 7.58
C PRO A 235 -32.85 -9.12 8.15
N SER A 236 -33.04 -8.90 9.44
CA SER A 236 -34.30 -9.23 10.12
C SER A 236 -35.38 -8.16 9.92
N GLY A 237 -36.66 -8.53 10.11
CA GLY A 237 -37.80 -7.61 10.03
C GLY A 237 -38.78 -7.95 8.91
N VAL A 238 -39.68 -7.01 8.62
CA VAL A 238 -40.70 -7.13 7.57
C VAL A 238 -40.71 -5.85 6.75
N GLY A 239 -40.57 -5.97 5.43
CA GLY A 239 -40.51 -4.82 4.54
C GLY A 239 -39.85 -5.15 3.22
N GLU A 240 -39.81 -4.15 2.33
CA GLU A 240 -39.26 -4.28 0.97
C GLU A 240 -37.91 -3.56 0.83
N MET A 241 -37.60 -2.61 1.72
CA MET A 241 -36.33 -1.87 1.72
C MET A 241 -35.50 -2.20 2.96
N ILE A 242 -34.17 -2.14 2.81
CA ILE A 242 -33.22 -2.35 3.91
C ILE A 242 -32.82 -0.98 4.46
N LEU A 243 -33.15 -0.74 5.73
CA LEU A 243 -32.61 0.38 6.49
C LEU A 243 -31.21 0.00 6.96
N LEU A 244 -30.18 0.52 6.27
CA LEU A 244 -28.80 0.16 6.54
C LEU A 244 -28.32 0.69 7.88
N HIS A 245 -27.79 -0.21 8.70
CA HIS A 245 -27.00 0.15 9.87
C HIS A 245 -25.69 0.84 9.41
N PRO A 246 -25.14 1.83 10.16
CA PRO A 246 -23.89 2.50 9.78
C PRO A 246 -22.74 1.53 9.47
N VAL A 247 -22.64 0.41 10.18
CA VAL A 247 -21.66 -0.66 9.92
C VAL A 247 -21.84 -1.26 8.51
N ALA A 248 -23.07 -1.46 8.04
CA ALA A 248 -23.34 -1.97 6.69
C ALA A 248 -22.93 -0.94 5.64
N TYR A 249 -23.19 0.35 5.90
CA TYR A 249 -22.74 1.44 5.04
C TYR A 249 -21.21 1.52 4.97
N ALA A 250 -20.51 1.34 6.10
CA ALA A 250 -19.05 1.25 6.11
C ALA A 250 -18.52 0.07 5.28
N GLY A 251 -19.18 -1.09 5.37
CA GLY A 251 -18.87 -2.25 4.53
C GLY A 251 -19.07 -1.99 3.04
N TRP A 252 -20.15 -1.29 2.67
CA TRP A 252 -20.39 -0.83 1.29
C TRP A 252 -19.30 0.13 0.81
N VAL A 253 -18.92 1.12 1.61
CA VAL A 253 -17.80 2.03 1.32
C VAL A 253 -16.52 1.22 1.11
N GLY A 254 -16.24 0.29 2.01
CA GLY A 254 -15.07 -0.60 1.92
C GLY A 254 -15.00 -1.33 0.59
N MET A 255 -16.11 -1.93 0.14
CA MET A 255 -16.16 -2.66 -1.13
C MET A 255 -15.95 -1.77 -2.36
N ILE A 256 -16.18 -0.47 -2.28
CA ILE A 256 -15.90 0.47 -3.38
C ILE A 256 -14.45 0.95 -3.34
N VAL A 257 -13.91 1.17 -2.14
CA VAL A 257 -12.57 1.76 -1.98
C VAL A 257 -11.48 0.70 -2.12
N THR A 258 -11.73 -0.53 -1.67
CA THR A 258 -10.70 -1.60 -1.67
C THR A 258 -10.70 -2.49 -2.91
N MET A 259 -11.65 -2.33 -3.85
CA MET A 259 -11.82 -3.14 -5.05
C MET A 259 -11.71 -2.31 -6.33
#